data_AF-A0A074V9T6-F1
#
_entry.id   AF-A0A074V9T6-F1
#
_cell.length_a   1.000
_cell.length_b   1.000
_cell.length_c   1.000
_cell.angle_alpha   90.00
_cell.angle_beta   90.00
_cell.angle_gamma   90.00
#
_symmetry.space_group_name_H-M   'P 1'
#
loop_
_entity.id
_entity.type
_entity.pdbx_description
1 polymer ?
#
loop_
_entity_poly.entity_id
_entity_poly.type
_entity_poly.pdbx_seq_one_letter_code
_entity_poly.pdbx_strand_id
1 'polypeptide(L)'
;MKIRLHNFELDSVCIKAREAIRGGSQSADIRHVNDYIVCFTKNYNSATFSGFEKEKIVLNLEDEKGKYAKGRELNKWGAGSRREDAPGMWFPIPGPDDSLVYPIRNDGSEGRWRLGKANMLKKVANGDVIFEKRNDSTYIVYEKIRNNENGIKQLTTLFIEKYVNSRGTEILKKLFET
;
A
#
# COMPACT_ATOMS: atom_id res chain seq x y z
N MET A 1 7.55 -11.26 -22.26
CA MET A 1 8.60 -11.09 -23.30
C MET A 1 9.35 -12.41 -23.36
N LYS A 2 9.19 -13.22 -24.43
CA LYS A 2 9.95 -14.45 -24.62
C LYS A 2 11.31 -14.07 -25.21
N ILE A 3 12.39 -14.29 -24.46
CA ILE A 3 13.75 -14.13 -24.97
C ILE A 3 14.20 -15.52 -25.43
N ARG A 4 14.36 -15.72 -26.74
CA ARG A 4 14.85 -16.97 -27.32
C ARG A 4 16.38 -16.90 -27.39
N LEU A 5 17.06 -17.55 -26.47
CA LEU A 5 18.47 -17.91 -26.62
C LEU A 5 18.52 -19.36 -27.14
N HIS A 6 19.42 -19.64 -28.09
CA HIS A 6 19.45 -20.90 -28.83
C HIS A 6 19.26 -22.14 -27.93
N ASN A 7 18.28 -22.97 -28.32
CA ASN A 7 17.99 -24.34 -27.84
C ASN A 7 17.39 -24.55 -26.46
N PHE A 8 16.87 -23.52 -25.76
CA PHE A 8 16.04 -23.74 -24.57
C PHE A 8 14.79 -22.83 -24.59
N GLU A 9 13.59 -23.41 -24.49
CA GLU A 9 12.40 -22.66 -24.08
C GLU A 9 12.52 -22.34 -22.59
N LEU A 10 13.08 -21.18 -22.29
CA LEU A 10 13.15 -20.63 -20.94
C LEU A 10 11.95 -19.68 -20.74
N ASP A 11 11.06 -20.05 -19.82
CA ASP A 11 10.07 -19.12 -19.30
C ASP A 11 10.78 -18.12 -18.38
N SER A 12 10.96 -16.90 -18.88
CA SER A 12 11.70 -15.84 -18.20
C SER A 12 10.76 -14.84 -17.53
N VAL A 13 10.98 -14.55 -16.25
CA VAL A 13 10.35 -13.42 -15.55
C VAL A 13 11.41 -12.32 -15.43
N CYS A 14 11.25 -11.25 -16.21
CA CYS A 14 12.10 -10.07 -16.11
C CYS A 14 11.55 -9.15 -15.02
N ILE A 15 12.34 -8.89 -13.97
CA ILE A 15 11.98 -7.98 -12.90
C ILE A 15 12.84 -6.72 -13.03
N LYS A 16 12.20 -5.58 -13.28
CA LYS A 16 12.87 -4.27 -13.21
C LYS A 16 13.32 -4.03 -11.78
N ALA A 17 14.63 -3.93 -11.58
CA ALA A 17 15.19 -4.09 -10.26
C ALA A 17 15.35 -2.77 -9.51
N ARG A 18 15.58 -1.62 -10.19
CA ARG A 18 15.95 -0.39 -9.47
C ARG A 18 15.74 0.90 -10.28
N GLU A 19 15.43 1.99 -9.57
CA GLU A 19 15.70 3.38 -9.94
C GLU A 19 16.74 3.93 -8.96
N ALA A 20 18.01 4.08 -9.38
CA ALA A 20 19.07 4.54 -8.48
C ALA A 20 18.98 6.05 -8.25
N ILE A 21 18.70 6.45 -7.01
CA ILE A 21 18.73 7.85 -6.62
C ILE A 21 20.18 8.25 -6.26
N ARG A 22 20.70 9.22 -7.03
CA ARG A 22 21.82 10.15 -6.77
C ARG A 22 23.26 9.59 -6.75
N GLY A 23 24.01 9.97 -7.79
CA GLY A 23 25.47 10.01 -7.90
C GLY A 23 25.86 10.95 -9.04
N GLY A 24 27.04 11.56 -9.02
CA GLY A 24 27.48 12.67 -9.90
C GLY A 24 27.64 12.30 -11.38
N SER A 25 26.56 11.94 -12.06
CA SER A 25 26.58 11.63 -13.49
C SER A 25 26.53 12.91 -14.34
N GLN A 26 27.42 12.99 -15.33
CA GLN A 26 27.46 14.06 -16.33
C GLN A 26 26.68 13.68 -17.59
N SER A 27 25.49 13.08 -17.45
CA SER A 27 24.62 12.80 -18.60
C SER A 27 24.00 14.10 -19.13
N ALA A 28 24.12 14.37 -20.43
CA ALA A 28 23.59 15.59 -21.05
C ALA A 28 22.05 15.67 -21.01
N ASP A 29 21.35 14.54 -21.24
CA ASP A 29 19.88 14.52 -21.36
C ASP A 29 19.21 13.51 -20.40
N ILE A 30 19.41 12.21 -20.62
CA ILE A 30 18.79 11.14 -19.82
C ILE A 30 19.85 10.37 -19.06
N ARG A 31 19.68 10.28 -17.75
CA ARG A 31 20.57 9.54 -16.87
C ARG A 31 20.14 8.08 -16.77
N HIS A 32 21.02 7.15 -17.16
CA HIS A 32 20.83 5.73 -16.90
C HIS A 32 21.14 5.42 -15.44
N VAL A 33 20.10 5.22 -14.63
CA VAL A 33 20.20 4.93 -13.20
C VAL A 33 19.61 3.58 -12.82
N ASN A 34 19.25 2.76 -13.80
CA ASN A 34 18.50 1.53 -13.57
C ASN A 34 19.38 0.31 -13.79
N ASP A 35 19.32 -0.62 -12.84
CA ASP A 35 19.87 -1.97 -12.97
C ASP A 35 18.71 -2.96 -13.17
N TYR A 36 19.01 -4.11 -13.79
CA TYR A 36 18.03 -5.17 -14.04
C TYR A 36 18.50 -6.49 -13.42
N ILE A 37 17.56 -7.26 -12.90
CA ILE A 37 17.78 -8.65 -12.51
C ILE A 37 16.92 -9.54 -13.38
N VAL A 38 17.56 -10.55 -13.97
CA VAL A 38 16.87 -11.54 -14.76
C VAL A 38 16.76 -12.83 -13.95
N CYS A 39 15.53 -13.25 -13.67
CA CYS A 39 15.24 -14.48 -12.96
C CYS A 39 14.69 -15.51 -13.94
N PHE A 40 15.24 -16.72 -13.90
CA PHE A 40 14.79 -17.85 -14.71
C PHE A 40 14.52 -19.04 -13.81
N THR A 41 13.57 -19.87 -14.23
CA THR A 41 13.30 -21.17 -13.61
C THR A 41 13.38 -22.26 -14.66
N LYS A 42 13.85 -23.44 -14.27
CA LYS A 42 13.83 -24.62 -15.15
C LYS A 42 12.40 -25.13 -15.38
N ASN A 43 11.51 -24.93 -14.42
CA ASN A 43 10.11 -25.30 -14.49
C ASN A 43 9.24 -24.16 -13.94
N TYR A 44 8.42 -23.58 -14.81
CA TYR A 44 7.53 -22.47 -14.45
C TYR A 44 6.50 -22.87 -13.39
N ASN A 45 5.95 -24.09 -13.49
CA ASN A 45 4.90 -24.57 -12.59
C ASN A 45 5.38 -24.78 -11.15
N SER A 46 6.69 -24.87 -10.93
CA SER A 46 7.29 -24.98 -9.60
C SER A 46 7.79 -23.65 -9.04
N ALA A 47 7.69 -22.55 -9.79
CA ALA A 47 8.16 -21.25 -9.33
C ALA A 47 7.10 -20.54 -8.49
N THR A 48 7.46 -20.18 -7.26
CA THR A 48 6.61 -19.41 -6.35
C THR A 48 7.26 -18.08 -6.03
N PHE A 49 6.55 -16.99 -6.28
CA PHE A 49 6.91 -15.66 -5.81
C PHE A 49 5.99 -15.28 -4.67
N SER A 50 6.55 -15.08 -3.48
CA SER A 50 5.84 -14.51 -2.35
C SER A 50 6.25 -13.06 -2.15
N GLY A 51 5.41 -12.31 -1.43
CA GLY A 51 5.78 -11.00 -0.93
C GLY A 51 6.67 -11.11 0.31
N PHE A 52 6.93 -9.97 0.94
CA PHE A 52 7.59 -9.94 2.24
C PHE A 52 6.56 -9.90 3.37
N GLU A 53 6.95 -10.41 4.54
CA GLU A 53 6.15 -10.25 5.75
C GLU A 53 6.05 -8.77 6.10
N LYS A 54 4.83 -8.26 6.15
CA LYS A 54 4.60 -6.90 6.62
C LYS A 54 4.84 -6.85 8.13
N GLU A 55 5.52 -5.81 8.59
CA GLU A 55 5.62 -5.53 10.02
C GLU A 55 4.22 -5.46 10.65
N LYS A 56 4.09 -6.05 11.84
CA LYS A 56 2.83 -6.08 12.58
C LYS A 56 2.40 -4.66 12.91
N ILE A 57 1.13 -4.36 12.66
CA ILE A 57 0.54 -3.12 13.14
C ILE A 57 0.43 -3.22 14.66
N VAL A 58 1.02 -2.25 15.35
CA VAL A 58 0.93 -2.15 16.81
C VAL A 58 -0.50 -1.74 17.18
N LEU A 59 -1.20 -2.59 17.92
CA LEU A 59 -2.54 -2.33 18.43
C LEU A 59 -2.43 -1.49 19.71
N ASN A 60 -2.40 -0.17 19.56
CA ASN A 60 -2.13 0.80 20.62
C ASN A 60 -3.39 1.44 21.24
N LEU A 61 -4.58 1.05 20.77
CA LEU A 61 -5.87 1.51 21.27
C LEU A 61 -6.67 0.32 21.80
N GLU A 62 -7.69 0.58 22.61
CA GLU A 62 -8.51 -0.47 23.22
C GLU A 62 -9.96 0.00 23.41
N ASP A 63 -10.91 -0.90 23.19
CA ASP A 63 -12.32 -0.72 23.50
C ASP A 63 -12.90 -2.02 24.08
N GLU A 64 -14.22 -2.09 24.27
CA GLU A 64 -14.92 -3.26 24.84
C GLU A 64 -14.68 -4.58 24.09
N LYS A 65 -14.23 -4.51 22.83
CA LYS A 65 -13.89 -5.70 22.01
C LYS A 65 -12.39 -6.03 22.03
N GLY A 66 -11.61 -5.33 22.87
CA GLY A 66 -10.18 -5.50 23.02
C GLY A 66 -9.35 -4.54 22.17
N LYS A 67 -8.06 -4.87 22.02
CA LYS A 67 -7.07 -3.98 21.39
C LYS A 67 -7.31 -3.81 19.89
N TYR A 68 -7.04 -2.60 19.40
CA TYR A 68 -7.11 -2.24 17.98
C TYR A 68 -6.10 -1.16 17.63
N ALA A 69 -5.96 -0.87 16.34
CA ALA A 69 -5.23 0.27 15.80
C ALA A 69 -6.11 1.09 14.85
N LYS A 70 -5.79 2.38 14.71
CA LYS A 70 -6.40 3.24 13.69
C LYS A 70 -5.88 2.82 12.31
N GLY A 71 -6.79 2.36 11.46
CA GLY A 71 -6.53 1.96 10.10
C GLY A 71 -6.68 3.09 9.09
N ARG A 72 -6.97 2.70 7.85
CA ARG A 72 -7.15 3.65 6.73
C ARG A 72 -8.45 4.44 6.87
N GLU A 73 -8.45 5.63 6.30
CA GLU A 73 -9.65 6.43 6.08
C GLU A 73 -10.61 5.68 5.12
N LEU A 74 -11.88 5.61 5.49
CA LEU A 74 -12.94 4.97 4.72
C LEU A 74 -13.56 5.90 3.68
N ASN A 75 -13.37 7.22 3.79
CA ASN A 75 -13.58 8.15 2.67
C ASN A 75 -12.49 7.87 1.63
N LYS A 76 -12.88 7.78 0.37
CA LYS A 76 -11.91 7.66 -0.71
C LYS A 76 -11.30 9.03 -0.99
N TRP A 77 -9.98 9.06 -1.16
CA TRP A 77 -9.23 10.21 -1.66
C TRP A 77 -8.48 9.85 -2.95
N GLY A 78 -7.99 10.87 -3.67
CA GLY A 78 -7.25 10.73 -4.92
C GLY A 78 -8.12 10.45 -6.14
N ALA A 79 -7.59 9.76 -7.15
CA ALA A 79 -8.32 9.46 -8.37
C ALA A 79 -9.61 8.66 -8.11
N GLY A 80 -10.70 9.08 -8.76
CA GLY A 80 -12.00 8.40 -8.68
C GLY A 80 -12.67 8.54 -7.31
N SER A 81 -12.42 9.62 -6.55
CA SER A 81 -12.89 9.82 -5.18
C SER A 81 -14.17 10.65 -5.05
N ARG A 82 -14.64 11.25 -6.14
CA ARG A 82 -15.84 12.09 -6.13
C ARG A 82 -17.08 11.21 -6.16
N ARG A 83 -18.21 11.76 -5.71
CA ARG A 83 -19.52 11.11 -5.84
C ARG A 83 -19.83 10.74 -7.29
N GLU A 84 -19.56 11.65 -8.22
CA GLU A 84 -19.79 11.46 -9.67
C GLU A 84 -19.04 10.26 -10.24
N ASP A 85 -17.87 9.91 -9.68
CA ASP A 85 -17.08 8.76 -10.12
C ASP A 85 -17.71 7.40 -9.76
N ALA A 86 -18.50 7.34 -8.68
CA ALA A 86 -19.28 6.15 -8.32
C ALA A 86 -20.47 6.51 -7.41
N PRO A 87 -21.61 6.92 -7.98
CA PRO A 87 -22.76 7.43 -7.22
C PRO A 87 -23.32 6.44 -6.20
N GLY A 88 -23.25 5.13 -6.47
CA GLY A 88 -23.70 4.08 -5.54
C GLY A 88 -22.87 3.93 -4.25
N MET A 89 -21.72 4.62 -4.17
CA MET A 89 -20.85 4.67 -3.00
C MET A 89 -21.07 5.95 -2.16
N TRP A 90 -22.10 6.73 -2.49
CA TRP A 90 -22.58 7.87 -1.71
C TRP A 90 -23.86 7.50 -0.97
N PHE A 91 -23.76 7.33 0.34
CA PHE A 91 -24.89 7.05 1.22
C PHE A 91 -24.53 7.48 2.65
N PRO A 92 -25.50 7.84 3.50
CA PRO A 92 -25.22 8.14 4.90
C PRO A 92 -24.91 6.87 5.69
N ILE A 93 -24.16 7.03 6.78
CA ILE A 93 -24.01 6.05 7.85
C ILE A 93 -24.41 6.67 9.19
N PRO A 94 -24.90 5.87 10.17
CA PRO A 94 -25.12 6.34 11.53
C PRO A 94 -23.80 6.82 12.18
N GLY A 95 -23.79 8.04 12.66
CA GLY A 95 -22.70 8.65 13.42
C GLY A 95 -22.84 8.44 14.94
N PRO A 96 -21.89 8.95 15.75
CA PRO A 96 -21.88 8.77 17.19
C PRO A 96 -22.98 9.54 17.93
N ASP A 97 -23.48 10.64 17.34
CA ASP A 97 -24.45 11.56 17.96
C ASP A 97 -25.83 11.46 17.28
N ASP A 98 -26.24 10.25 16.87
CA ASP A 98 -27.41 9.97 16.01
C ASP A 98 -27.44 10.74 14.68
N SER A 99 -26.32 11.37 14.32
CA SER A 99 -26.15 12.14 13.10
C SER A 99 -25.97 11.23 11.88
N LEU A 100 -26.32 11.74 10.70
CA LEU A 100 -26.02 11.05 9.44
C LEU A 100 -24.68 11.55 8.89
N VAL A 101 -23.70 10.65 8.82
CA VAL A 101 -22.36 10.96 8.31
C VAL A 101 -22.28 10.59 6.83
N TYR A 102 -21.83 11.54 6.02
CA TYR A 102 -21.58 11.36 4.58
C TYR A 102 -20.07 11.39 4.29
N PRO A 103 -19.60 10.78 3.17
CA PRO A 103 -18.19 10.77 2.82
C PRO A 103 -17.76 12.12 2.23
N ILE A 104 -17.59 13.13 3.08
CA ILE A 104 -17.18 14.49 2.69
C ILE A 104 -15.65 14.56 2.53
N ARG A 105 -15.20 15.19 1.44
CA ARG A 105 -13.77 15.40 1.16
C ARG A 105 -13.20 16.52 2.04
N ASN A 106 -11.88 16.66 2.04
CA ASN A 106 -11.20 17.71 2.82
C ASN A 106 -11.46 19.13 2.28
N ASP A 107 -11.83 19.24 0.99
CA ASP A 107 -12.25 20.48 0.34
C ASP A 107 -13.75 20.79 0.55
N GLY A 108 -14.46 20.00 1.36
CA GLY A 108 -15.89 20.14 1.63
C GLY A 108 -16.81 19.56 0.54
N SER A 109 -16.26 19.15 -0.61
CA SER A 109 -17.07 18.58 -1.70
C SER A 109 -17.49 17.12 -1.43
N GLU A 110 -18.50 16.67 -2.16
CA GLU A 110 -19.02 15.30 -2.03
C GLU A 110 -18.03 14.26 -2.56
N GLY A 111 -17.60 13.36 -1.68
CA GLY A 111 -16.74 12.24 -2.02
C GLY A 111 -17.52 10.95 -2.20
N ARG A 112 -16.88 9.83 -1.88
CA ARG A 112 -17.53 8.52 -1.78
C ARG A 112 -16.83 7.61 -0.77
N TRP A 113 -17.55 6.62 -0.27
CA TRP A 113 -16.96 5.57 0.53
C TRP A 113 -16.02 4.69 -0.30
N ARG A 114 -15.03 4.10 0.37
CA ARG A 114 -14.20 3.02 -0.18
C ARG A 114 -14.93 1.69 -0.25
N LEU A 115 -15.97 1.53 0.57
CA LEU A 115 -16.72 0.29 0.76
C LEU A 115 -18.15 0.46 0.25
N GLY A 116 -18.70 -0.60 -0.34
CA GLY A 116 -20.12 -0.66 -0.66
C GLY A 116 -21.01 -0.64 0.57
N LYS A 117 -22.27 -0.23 0.40
CA LYS A 117 -23.26 -0.01 1.47
C LYS A 117 -23.33 -1.13 2.49
N ALA A 118 -23.48 -2.38 2.05
CA ALA A 118 -23.59 -3.53 2.95
C ALA A 118 -22.35 -3.69 3.87
N ASN A 119 -21.15 -3.62 3.29
CA ASN A 119 -19.90 -3.78 4.05
C ASN A 119 -19.62 -2.58 4.97
N MET A 120 -19.94 -1.37 4.51
CA MET A 120 -19.79 -0.15 5.31
C MET A 120 -20.71 -0.19 6.54
N LEU A 121 -22.01 -0.46 6.33
CA LEU A 121 -22.97 -0.52 7.42
C LEU A 121 -22.67 -1.65 8.41
N LYS A 122 -22.20 -2.81 7.93
CA LYS A 122 -21.76 -3.91 8.79
C LYS A 122 -20.61 -3.48 9.71
N LYS A 123 -19.60 -2.76 9.19
CA LYS A 123 -18.49 -2.25 10.00
C LYS A 123 -18.94 -1.23 11.04
N VAL A 124 -19.86 -0.33 10.66
CA VAL A 124 -20.42 0.68 11.57
C VAL A 124 -21.21 0.00 12.69
N ALA A 125 -22.12 -0.92 12.35
CA ALA A 125 -22.91 -1.68 13.32
C ALA A 125 -22.03 -2.51 14.27
N ASN A 126 -20.91 -3.02 13.78
CA ASN A 126 -19.94 -3.73 14.59
C ASN A 126 -19.03 -2.81 15.44
N GLY A 127 -19.15 -1.48 15.36
CA GLY A 127 -18.25 -0.58 16.08
C GLY A 127 -16.78 -0.69 15.63
N ASP A 128 -16.54 -1.18 14.41
CA ASP A 128 -15.22 -1.36 13.81
C ASP A 128 -14.77 -0.13 13.00
N VAL A 129 -15.29 1.04 13.38
CA VAL A 129 -14.97 2.34 12.78
C VAL A 129 -14.62 3.36 13.87
N ILE A 130 -13.87 4.38 13.50
CA ILE A 130 -13.54 5.53 14.34
C ILE A 130 -14.09 6.77 13.64
N PHE A 131 -14.88 7.56 14.35
CA PHE A 131 -15.38 8.85 13.88
C PHE A 131 -14.51 9.97 14.45
N GLU A 132 -13.88 10.75 13.57
CA GLU A 132 -13.12 11.93 13.96
C GLU A 132 -13.86 13.18 13.49
N LYS A 133 -14.32 13.99 14.45
CA LYS A 133 -15.06 15.21 14.18
C LYS A 133 -14.12 16.27 13.59
N ARG A 134 -14.56 16.92 12.52
CA ARG A 134 -13.91 18.09 11.91
C ARG A 134 -14.45 19.38 12.50
N ASN A 135 -13.74 20.49 12.23
CA ASN A 135 -14.15 21.83 12.66
C ASN A 135 -15.49 22.28 12.07
N ASP A 136 -15.86 21.75 10.89
CA ASP A 136 -17.11 22.03 10.18
C ASP A 136 -18.28 21.14 10.63
N SER A 137 -18.14 20.43 11.75
CA SER A 137 -19.11 19.46 12.29
C SER A 137 -19.36 18.22 11.42
N THR A 138 -18.60 18.00 10.35
CA THR A 138 -18.59 16.73 9.62
C THR A 138 -17.62 15.73 10.28
N TYR A 139 -17.59 14.48 9.80
CA TYR A 139 -16.70 13.45 10.35
C TYR A 139 -15.82 12.84 9.27
N ILE A 140 -14.58 12.53 9.66
CA ILE A 140 -13.73 11.58 8.94
C ILE A 140 -13.90 10.21 9.59
N VAL A 141 -14.09 9.19 8.77
CA VAL A 141 -14.32 7.82 9.26
C VAL A 141 -13.09 6.98 8.95
N TYR A 142 -12.53 6.33 9.97
CA TYR A 142 -11.41 5.41 9.84
C TYR A 142 -11.84 3.98 10.19
N GLU A 143 -11.14 3.00 9.63
CA GLU A 143 -11.28 1.59 9.99
C GLU A 143 -10.57 1.29 11.32
N LYS A 144 -11.19 0.49 12.21
CA LYS A 144 -10.46 -0.16 13.31
C LYS A 144 -9.83 -1.46 12.78
N ILE A 145 -8.53 -1.62 12.99
CA ILE A 145 -7.81 -2.86 12.67
C ILE A 145 -7.63 -3.64 13.97
N ARG A 146 -8.19 -4.85 14.04
CA ARG A 146 -8.11 -5.72 15.23
C ARG A 146 -7.17 -6.92 15.06
N ASN A 147 -6.94 -7.36 13.83
CA ASN A 147 -6.00 -8.44 13.56
C ASN A 147 -4.62 -7.85 13.25
N ASN A 148 -3.59 -8.35 13.95
CA ASN A 148 -2.19 -8.03 13.68
C ASN A 148 -1.46 -9.16 12.92
N GLU A 149 -2.21 -10.09 12.32
CA GLU A 149 -1.66 -11.25 11.64
C GLU A 149 -0.72 -10.82 10.51
N ASN A 150 0.33 -11.62 10.29
CA ASN A 150 1.32 -11.38 9.26
C ASN A 150 0.63 -11.39 7.89
N GLY A 151 0.49 -10.20 7.30
CA GLY A 151 0.07 -10.06 5.92
C GLY A 151 1.28 -10.15 4.99
N ILE A 152 1.19 -10.97 3.94
CA ILE A 152 2.19 -10.94 2.86
C ILE A 152 1.89 -9.71 1.99
N LYS A 153 2.82 -8.75 1.96
CA LYS A 153 2.72 -7.60 1.05
C LYS A 153 3.48 -7.90 -0.23
N GLN A 154 2.82 -7.76 -1.38
CA GLN A 154 3.47 -7.88 -2.68
C GLN A 154 4.57 -6.82 -2.84
N LEU A 155 5.69 -7.25 -3.42
CA LEU A 155 6.78 -6.37 -3.81
C LEU A 155 6.37 -5.63 -5.09
N THR A 156 6.46 -4.30 -5.08
CA THR A 156 6.33 -3.49 -6.30
C THR A 156 7.61 -3.53 -7.13
N THR A 157 8.77 -3.62 -6.45
CA THR A 157 10.09 -3.95 -7.02
C THR A 157 10.97 -4.59 -5.92
N LEU A 158 12.03 -5.30 -6.30
CA LEU A 158 12.92 -6.02 -5.38
C LEU A 158 13.85 -5.10 -4.57
N PHE A 159 14.20 -3.91 -5.07
CA PHE A 159 15.21 -3.03 -4.45
C PHE A 159 14.72 -1.62 -4.15
N ILE A 160 13.67 -1.52 -3.34
CA ILE A 160 13.02 -0.22 -3.07
C ILE A 160 13.96 0.72 -2.28
N GLU A 161 14.79 0.23 -1.35
CA GLU A 161 15.54 1.13 -0.44
C GLU A 161 16.90 0.64 0.08
N LYS A 162 17.13 -0.67 0.23
CA LYS A 162 18.30 -1.19 0.98
C LYS A 162 19.54 -1.49 0.13
N TYR A 163 19.41 -1.50 -1.20
CA TYR A 163 20.43 -2.04 -2.08
C TYR A 163 20.95 -0.95 -3.03
N VAL A 164 21.74 -0.04 -2.47
CA VAL A 164 22.46 1.01 -3.19
C VAL A 164 23.97 0.77 -3.16
N ASN A 165 24.67 1.15 -4.22
CA ASN A 165 26.11 0.90 -4.38
C ASN A 165 26.91 1.41 -3.17
N SER A 166 26.57 2.59 -2.64
CA SER A 166 27.22 3.19 -1.47
C SER A 166 27.12 2.31 -0.22
N ARG A 167 25.96 1.69 0.04
CA ARG A 167 25.78 0.73 1.14
C ARG A 167 26.63 -0.53 0.93
N GLY A 168 26.74 -1.02 -0.31
CA GLY A 168 27.64 -2.12 -0.64
C GLY A 168 29.09 -1.80 -0.26
N THR A 169 29.55 -0.60 -0.62
CA THR A 169 30.89 -0.11 -0.24
C THR A 169 31.04 -0.01 1.27
N GLU A 170 30.07 0.54 1.99
CA GLU A 170 30.12 0.64 3.46
C GLU A 170 30.17 -0.74 4.15
N ILE A 171 29.42 -1.72 3.64
CA ILE A 171 29.45 -3.10 4.17
C ILE A 171 30.81 -3.74 3.97
N LEU A 172 31.40 -3.59 2.77
CA LEU A 172 32.74 -4.12 2.48
C LEU A 172 33.80 -3.46 3.36
N LYS A 173 33.75 -2.13 3.50
CA LYS A 173 34.63 -1.37 4.40
C LYS A 173 34.59 -1.90 5.83
N LYS A 174 33.39 -2.11 6.38
CA LYS A 174 33.21 -2.72 7.70
C LYS A 174 33.77 -4.14 7.79
N LEU A 175 33.60 -4.95 6.75
CA LEU A 175 34.08 -6.32 6.72
C LEU A 175 35.62 -6.40 6.71
N PHE A 176 36.28 -5.44 6.06
CA PHE A 176 37.74 -5.39 5.92
C PHE A 176 38.41 -4.36 6.84
N GLU A 177 37.68 -3.80 7.82
CA GLU A 177 38.19 -2.77 8.77
C GLU A 177 38.88 -1.56 8.08
N THR A 178 38.31 -1.10 6.97
CA THR A 178 38.84 0.00 6.13
C THR A 178 37.87 1.17 5.94
#